data_AF-A0A9Q9YEX4-F1
#
_entry.id   AF-A0A9Q9YEX4-F1
#
_cell.length_a   1.000
_cell.length_b   1.000
_cell.length_c   1.000
_cell.angle_alpha   90.00
_cell.angle_beta   90.00
_cell.angle_gamma   90.00
#
_symmetry.space_group_name_H-M   'P 1'
#
loop_
_entity.id
_entity.type
_entity.pdbx_description
1 polymer ?
#
loop_
_entity_poly.entity_id
_entity_poly.type
_entity_poly.pdbx_seq_one_letter_code
_entity_poly.pdbx_strand_id
1 'polypeptide(L)'
;MASLSQELKRWAIEEIELPAARLPDDGYLKTLCVGPGTSIWKYVTQHVYKERNVRVMRGNIQWYKVLQDKELKQLKNQNKDARRLELQREIDALQTELNQLDTKISRVEDQIATEEQNMNRNWGDFMDGRHRQILLDSFRQRCSEERNVLLEDTHVIGTQRHALEELSKKAEVKLVFGPSDGSDSEAGADPLVLKDVRELCSERVLFFQGLLESELNVNPSSEFTHEQRKAAIQHWMSAVQNALRSHPPNQVLSALQALTSRQQVALEEKIAALNVERDISDLRFRYESDHLIDASAEQKEELTPVRSLLQSAWEEVEQSYFELAQAHNRCGQLETELTALMRKAETAHYVPFVSRCVFELEMEGVKQAAVRDHIREQCAQLQLQAREGQDAIRTPQTQYKIFIEIIHIPKKISTKSKTKDKKFIFWSFHCAGQFVQEKLNPQFCSVIKAITIHPLDRRVMKGLIKTDGGSLVFLCQAPEELWSQAAVLRLELRNLRRLLHLYSESSADLQKLTAQLPSPDQQTLVQRVKIVDDEILQTLLPRARELTQRCSKGLLYTEQVKTAITHWWEQPGQFALPEMQILN
;
A
#
# COMPACT_ATOMS: atom_id res chain seq x y z
N MET A 1 -32.76 -160.43 -21.33
CA MET A 1 -33.42 -159.18 -20.89
C MET A 1 -34.45 -159.57 -19.85
N ALA A 2 -34.42 -158.96 -18.65
CA ALA A 2 -35.39 -159.25 -17.60
C ALA A 2 -36.79 -158.77 -18.02
N SER A 3 -37.85 -159.46 -17.61
CA SER A 3 -39.21 -159.01 -17.94
C SER A 3 -39.55 -157.73 -17.16
N LEU A 4 -40.37 -156.83 -17.72
CA LEU A 4 -40.76 -155.57 -17.05
C LEU A 4 -41.30 -155.81 -15.63
N SER A 5 -41.96 -156.95 -15.38
CA SER A 5 -42.41 -157.36 -14.05
C SER A 5 -41.27 -157.58 -13.05
N GLN A 6 -40.11 -158.10 -13.50
CA GLN A 6 -38.91 -158.22 -12.66
C GLN A 6 -38.25 -156.86 -12.41
N GLU A 7 -38.24 -155.96 -13.40
CA GLU A 7 -37.74 -154.59 -13.23
C GLU A 7 -38.62 -153.77 -12.29
N LEU A 8 -39.93 -153.90 -12.39
CA LEU A 8 -40.88 -153.26 -11.48
C LEU A 8 -40.72 -153.79 -10.05
N LYS A 9 -40.56 -155.10 -9.89
CA LYS A 9 -40.28 -155.71 -8.57
C LYS A 9 -38.96 -155.23 -8.00
N ARG A 10 -37.93 -155.11 -8.83
CA ARG A 10 -36.62 -154.59 -8.41
C ARG A 10 -36.70 -153.11 -8.04
N TRP A 11 -37.35 -152.28 -8.85
CA TRP A 11 -37.58 -150.86 -8.57
C TRP A 11 -38.38 -150.66 -7.28
N ALA A 12 -39.44 -151.44 -7.05
CA ALA A 12 -40.23 -151.34 -5.82
C ALA A 12 -39.41 -151.65 -4.56
N ILE A 13 -38.47 -152.61 -4.64
CA ILE A 13 -37.63 -153.00 -3.50
C ILE A 13 -36.41 -152.07 -3.34
N GLU A 14 -35.73 -151.72 -4.43
CA GLU A 14 -34.45 -151.00 -4.36
C GLU A 14 -34.66 -149.47 -4.36
N GLU A 15 -35.56 -148.97 -5.20
CA GLU A 15 -35.80 -147.53 -5.36
C GLU A 15 -36.91 -147.01 -4.42
N ILE A 16 -37.91 -147.84 -4.10
CA ILE A 16 -39.03 -147.48 -3.20
C ILE A 16 -38.92 -148.17 -1.82
N GLU A 17 -37.97 -149.09 -1.61
CA GLU A 17 -37.73 -149.78 -0.33
C GLU A 17 -38.95 -150.55 0.23
N LEU A 18 -39.81 -151.08 -0.66
CA LEU A 18 -40.97 -151.87 -0.24
C LEU A 18 -40.52 -153.27 0.27
N PRO A 19 -40.88 -153.67 1.51
CA PRO A 19 -40.42 -154.94 2.08
C PRO A 19 -40.94 -156.16 1.29
N ALA A 20 -40.06 -157.14 1.05
CA ALA A 20 -40.33 -158.28 0.17
C ALA A 20 -41.57 -159.11 0.55
N ALA A 21 -41.91 -159.16 1.84
CA ALA A 21 -43.08 -159.88 2.35
C ALA A 21 -44.43 -159.25 1.98
N ARG A 22 -44.45 -157.98 1.54
CA ARG A 22 -45.67 -157.26 1.13
C ARG A 22 -45.81 -157.14 -0.39
N LEU A 23 -44.97 -157.83 -1.15
CA LEU A 23 -45.08 -157.84 -2.60
C LEU A 23 -46.24 -158.75 -3.02
N PRO A 24 -47.11 -158.27 -3.94
CA PRO A 24 -48.08 -159.13 -4.58
C PRO A 24 -47.42 -160.31 -5.28
N ASP A 25 -48.15 -161.42 -5.41
CA ASP A 25 -47.67 -162.62 -6.07
C ASP A 25 -47.22 -162.35 -7.53
N ASP A 26 -46.26 -163.14 -8.02
CA ASP A 26 -45.64 -162.95 -9.33
C ASP A 26 -46.65 -163.11 -10.49
N GLY A 27 -47.72 -163.89 -10.30
CA GLY A 27 -48.82 -163.95 -11.26
C GLY A 27 -49.54 -162.60 -11.39
N TYR A 28 -49.80 -161.94 -10.27
CA TYR A 28 -50.47 -160.63 -10.25
C TYR A 28 -49.58 -159.51 -10.79
N LEU A 29 -48.30 -159.49 -10.43
CA LEU A 29 -47.34 -158.50 -10.96
C LEU A 29 -47.17 -158.60 -12.48
N LYS A 30 -47.23 -159.82 -13.05
CA LYS A 30 -47.26 -160.00 -14.50
C LYS A 30 -48.48 -159.34 -15.12
N THR A 31 -49.68 -159.48 -14.53
CA THR A 31 -50.90 -158.85 -15.08
C THR A 31 -50.84 -157.32 -15.11
N LEU A 32 -50.18 -156.68 -14.15
CA LEU A 32 -49.96 -155.22 -14.16
C LEU A 32 -49.03 -154.75 -15.28
N CYS A 33 -48.14 -155.64 -15.73
CA CYS A 33 -47.12 -155.36 -16.74
C CYS A 33 -47.54 -155.79 -18.15
N VAL A 34 -48.83 -156.01 -18.40
CA VAL A 34 -49.38 -156.33 -19.73
C VAL A 34 -50.37 -155.25 -20.19
N GLY A 35 -50.56 -155.15 -21.50
CA GLY A 35 -51.48 -154.18 -22.09
C GLY A 35 -51.07 -152.74 -21.80
N PRO A 36 -52.02 -151.82 -21.52
CA PRO A 36 -51.75 -150.41 -21.25
C PRO A 36 -50.82 -150.16 -20.06
N GLY A 37 -50.76 -151.10 -19.10
CA GLY A 37 -49.90 -150.98 -17.93
C GLY A 37 -48.40 -151.01 -18.26
N THR A 38 -48.02 -151.60 -19.39
CA THR A 38 -46.61 -151.80 -19.78
C THR A 38 -45.85 -150.48 -19.93
N SER A 39 -46.42 -149.48 -20.61
CA SER A 39 -45.75 -148.19 -20.84
C SER A 39 -45.69 -147.34 -19.59
N ILE A 40 -46.75 -147.38 -18.77
CA ILE A 40 -46.84 -146.64 -17.50
C ILE A 40 -45.77 -147.14 -16.54
N TRP A 41 -45.71 -148.45 -16.32
CA TRP A 41 -44.72 -149.01 -15.39
C TRP A 41 -43.30 -148.88 -15.90
N LYS A 42 -43.07 -148.94 -17.22
CA LYS A 42 -41.76 -148.66 -17.82
C LYS A 42 -41.30 -147.21 -17.61
N TYR A 43 -42.23 -146.25 -17.67
CA TYR A 43 -41.89 -144.85 -17.41
C TYR A 43 -41.58 -144.64 -15.92
N VAL A 44 -42.42 -145.19 -15.03
CA VAL A 44 -42.27 -145.04 -13.58
C VAL A 44 -40.95 -145.63 -13.10
N THR A 45 -40.58 -146.84 -13.55
CA THR A 45 -39.32 -147.48 -13.16
C THR A 45 -38.08 -146.74 -13.68
N GLN A 46 -38.22 -145.94 -14.74
CA GLN A 46 -37.10 -145.22 -15.36
C GLN A 46 -36.98 -143.75 -14.93
N HIS A 47 -38.02 -143.13 -14.36
CA HIS A 47 -38.05 -141.67 -14.20
C HIS A 47 -38.38 -141.22 -12.78
N VAL A 48 -38.82 -142.13 -11.91
CA VAL A 48 -39.15 -141.82 -10.52
C VAL A 48 -38.02 -142.30 -9.62
N TYR A 49 -37.18 -141.35 -9.18
CA TYR A 49 -36.00 -141.55 -8.34
C TYR A 49 -36.09 -140.74 -7.03
N LYS A 50 -35.47 -141.22 -5.94
CA LYS A 50 -35.50 -140.59 -4.59
C LYS A 50 -35.13 -139.08 -4.62
N GLU A 51 -35.79 -138.29 -3.76
CA GLU A 51 -35.63 -136.83 -3.56
C GLU A 51 -34.17 -136.35 -3.41
N ARG A 52 -33.27 -137.23 -2.96
CA ARG A 52 -31.85 -136.93 -2.70
C ARG A 52 -31.05 -136.54 -3.95
N ASN A 53 -31.36 -137.09 -5.13
CA ASN A 53 -30.57 -136.85 -6.34
C ASN A 53 -30.89 -135.50 -7.03
N VAL A 54 -32.12 -135.00 -6.91
CA VAL A 54 -32.53 -133.68 -7.44
C VAL A 54 -31.86 -132.54 -6.66
N ARG A 55 -31.59 -132.74 -5.36
CA ARG A 55 -30.96 -131.75 -4.48
C ARG A 55 -29.50 -131.45 -4.86
N VAL A 56 -28.77 -132.46 -5.33
CA VAL A 56 -27.35 -132.34 -5.75
C VAL A 56 -27.21 -131.53 -7.04
N MET A 57 -28.06 -131.81 -8.04
CA MET A 57 -28.03 -131.05 -9.31
C MET A 57 -28.35 -129.56 -9.09
N ARG A 58 -29.30 -129.25 -8.18
CA ARG A 58 -29.63 -127.85 -7.83
C ARG A 58 -28.46 -127.13 -7.15
N GLY A 59 -27.71 -127.84 -6.29
CA GLY A 59 -26.51 -127.31 -5.65
C GLY A 59 -25.40 -126.96 -6.65
N ASN A 60 -25.16 -127.83 -7.64
CA ASN A 60 -24.11 -127.61 -8.63
C ASN A 60 -24.39 -126.41 -9.55
N ILE A 61 -25.64 -126.20 -9.98
CA ILE A 61 -26.02 -125.04 -10.81
C ILE A 61 -25.85 -123.72 -10.03
N GLN A 62 -26.18 -123.71 -8.73
CA GLN A 62 -25.97 -122.53 -7.89
C GLN A 62 -24.49 -122.20 -7.71
N TRP A 63 -23.63 -123.23 -7.64
CA TRP A 63 -22.19 -123.05 -7.49
C TRP A 63 -21.53 -122.38 -8.71
N TYR A 64 -21.89 -122.79 -9.93
CA TYR A 64 -21.39 -122.14 -11.16
C TYR A 64 -21.79 -120.67 -11.28
N LYS A 65 -23.02 -120.33 -10.86
CA LYS A 65 -23.48 -118.92 -10.84
C LYS A 65 -22.66 -118.06 -9.88
N VAL A 66 -22.34 -118.59 -8.69
CA VAL A 66 -21.48 -117.90 -7.71
C VAL A 66 -20.05 -117.72 -8.23
N LEU A 67 -19.52 -118.71 -8.98
CA LEU A 67 -18.18 -118.62 -9.57
C LEU A 67 -18.10 -117.49 -10.61
N GLN A 68 -19.07 -117.44 -11.53
CA GLN A 68 -19.15 -116.43 -12.59
C GLN A 68 -19.35 -115.01 -12.01
N ASP A 69 -20.21 -114.86 -11.01
CA ASP A 69 -20.42 -113.57 -10.32
C ASP A 69 -19.17 -113.10 -9.56
N LYS A 70 -18.34 -114.02 -9.06
CA LYS A 70 -17.06 -113.68 -8.41
C LYS A 70 -16.01 -113.21 -9.40
N GLU A 71 -15.83 -113.90 -10.53
CA GLU A 71 -14.87 -113.52 -11.57
C GLU A 71 -15.21 -112.15 -12.18
N LEU A 72 -16.50 -111.89 -12.45
CA LEU A 72 -16.95 -110.62 -13.06
C LEU A 72 -16.79 -109.43 -12.10
N LYS A 73 -17.01 -109.64 -10.80
CA LYS A 73 -16.71 -108.63 -9.76
C LYS A 73 -15.21 -108.38 -9.63
N GLN A 74 -14.39 -109.42 -9.74
CA GLN A 74 -12.92 -109.30 -9.64
C GLN A 74 -12.35 -108.51 -10.83
N LEU A 75 -12.79 -108.78 -12.06
CA LEU A 75 -12.40 -108.01 -13.25
C LEU A 75 -12.87 -106.54 -13.19
N LYS A 76 -14.10 -106.29 -12.72
CA LYS A 76 -14.62 -104.93 -12.56
C LYS A 76 -13.85 -104.13 -11.49
N ASN A 77 -13.43 -104.80 -10.42
CA ASN A 77 -12.59 -104.18 -9.39
C ASN A 77 -11.19 -103.90 -9.91
N GLN A 78 -10.55 -104.86 -10.61
CA GLN A 78 -9.24 -104.67 -11.24
C GLN A 78 -9.22 -103.50 -12.24
N ASN A 79 -10.27 -103.35 -13.07
CA ASN A 79 -10.37 -102.24 -14.01
C ASN A 79 -10.58 -100.88 -13.31
N LYS A 80 -11.33 -100.85 -12.20
CA LYS A 80 -11.46 -99.65 -11.35
C LYS A 80 -10.15 -99.29 -10.67
N ASP A 81 -9.42 -100.28 -10.15
CA ASP A 81 -8.13 -100.08 -9.49
C ASP A 81 -7.06 -99.60 -10.48
N ALA A 82 -7.03 -100.17 -11.70
CA ALA A 82 -6.18 -99.70 -12.79
C ALA A 82 -6.49 -98.25 -13.19
N ARG A 83 -7.77 -97.89 -13.33
CA ARG A 83 -8.17 -96.51 -13.66
C ARG A 83 -7.88 -95.52 -12.54
N ARG A 84 -7.98 -95.96 -11.28
CA ARG A 84 -7.60 -95.15 -10.11
C ARG A 84 -6.09 -94.89 -10.07
N LEU A 85 -5.28 -95.90 -10.38
CA LEU A 85 -3.83 -95.77 -10.50
C LEU A 85 -3.43 -94.81 -11.63
N GLU A 86 -4.10 -94.85 -12.78
CA GLU A 86 -3.81 -93.94 -13.89
C GLU A 86 -4.15 -92.48 -13.55
N LEU A 87 -5.34 -92.23 -13.00
CA LEU A 87 -5.71 -90.89 -12.54
C LEU A 87 -4.78 -90.38 -11.45
N GLN A 88 -4.29 -91.26 -10.57
CA GLN A 88 -3.30 -90.88 -9.56
C GLN A 88 -1.99 -90.43 -10.22
N ARG A 89 -1.50 -91.16 -11.25
CA ARG A 89 -0.31 -90.74 -11.99
C ARG A 89 -0.50 -89.41 -12.71
N GLU A 90 -1.66 -89.16 -13.31
CA GLU A 90 -1.97 -87.87 -13.95
C GLU A 90 -2.02 -86.73 -12.92
N ILE A 91 -2.62 -86.97 -11.75
CA ILE A 91 -2.64 -86.00 -10.65
C ILE A 91 -1.21 -85.71 -10.19
N ASP A 92 -0.41 -86.75 -9.98
CA ASP A 92 0.99 -86.59 -9.54
C ASP A 92 1.80 -85.84 -10.62
N ALA A 93 1.59 -86.12 -11.90
CA ALA A 93 2.23 -85.41 -13.01
C ALA A 93 1.83 -83.92 -13.05
N LEU A 94 0.55 -83.60 -12.96
CA LEU A 94 0.06 -82.21 -12.91
C LEU A 94 0.56 -81.48 -11.66
N GLN A 95 0.66 -82.16 -10.51
CA GLN A 95 1.25 -81.58 -9.30
C GLN A 95 2.73 -81.23 -9.53
N THR A 96 3.50 -82.08 -10.21
CA THR A 96 4.90 -81.75 -10.54
C THR A 96 5.01 -80.58 -11.51
N GLU A 97 4.13 -80.49 -12.52
CA GLU A 97 4.11 -79.37 -13.47
C GLU A 97 3.71 -78.06 -12.79
N LEU A 98 2.70 -78.09 -11.91
CA LEU A 98 2.26 -76.93 -11.14
C LEU A 98 3.38 -76.41 -10.23
N ASN A 99 4.08 -77.32 -9.52
CA ASN A 99 5.25 -76.96 -8.72
C ASN A 99 6.37 -76.35 -9.58
N GLN A 100 6.60 -76.86 -10.80
CA GLN A 100 7.58 -76.27 -11.73
C GLN A 100 7.15 -74.87 -12.20
N LEU A 101 5.87 -74.64 -12.45
CA LEU A 101 5.37 -73.32 -12.81
C LEU A 101 5.47 -72.34 -11.64
N ASP A 102 5.13 -72.76 -10.43
CA ASP A 102 5.27 -71.91 -9.23
C ASP A 102 6.74 -71.51 -9.01
N THR A 103 7.69 -72.44 -9.14
CA THR A 103 9.11 -72.08 -9.04
C THR A 103 9.58 -71.12 -10.14
N LYS A 104 9.03 -71.22 -11.35
CA LYS A 104 9.31 -70.25 -12.43
C LYS A 104 8.68 -68.90 -12.14
N ILE A 105 7.45 -68.86 -11.63
CA ILE A 105 6.75 -67.63 -11.23
C ILE A 105 7.55 -66.93 -10.14
N SER A 106 7.90 -67.61 -9.04
CA SER A 106 8.68 -67.01 -7.96
C SER A 106 10.04 -66.47 -8.44
N ARG A 107 10.71 -67.18 -9.35
CA ARG A 107 11.97 -66.70 -9.94
C ARG A 107 11.78 -65.43 -10.77
N VAL A 108 10.70 -65.34 -11.53
CA VAL A 108 10.38 -64.14 -12.33
C VAL A 108 9.97 -62.99 -11.41
N GLU A 109 9.19 -63.25 -10.36
CA GLU A 109 8.83 -62.26 -9.34
C GLU A 109 10.06 -61.70 -8.63
N ASP A 110 10.99 -62.55 -8.21
CA ASP A 110 12.28 -62.12 -7.63
C ASP A 110 13.08 -61.26 -8.62
N GLN A 111 13.11 -61.65 -9.89
CA GLN A 111 13.80 -60.90 -10.93
C GLN A 111 13.15 -59.53 -11.18
N ILE A 112 11.82 -59.46 -11.23
CA ILE A 112 11.08 -58.20 -11.33
C ILE A 112 11.37 -57.31 -10.11
N ALA A 113 11.32 -57.87 -8.90
CA ALA A 113 11.61 -57.11 -7.67
C ALA A 113 13.03 -56.53 -7.66
N THR A 114 14.02 -57.29 -8.14
CA THR A 114 15.40 -56.77 -8.26
C THR A 114 15.54 -55.67 -9.31
N GLU A 115 14.90 -55.82 -10.47
CA GLU A 115 14.88 -54.79 -11.52
C GLU A 115 14.15 -53.51 -11.07
N GLU A 116 13.02 -53.63 -10.35
CA GLU A 116 12.31 -52.49 -9.79
C GLU A 116 13.17 -51.74 -8.76
N GLN A 117 13.90 -52.46 -7.90
CA GLN A 117 14.83 -51.84 -6.96
C GLN A 117 15.96 -51.10 -7.68
N ASN A 118 16.52 -51.71 -8.74
CA ASN A 118 17.56 -51.07 -9.55
C ASN A 118 17.04 -49.83 -10.28
N MET A 119 15.85 -49.91 -10.88
CA MET A 119 15.20 -48.79 -11.54
C MET A 119 14.93 -47.63 -10.56
N ASN A 120 14.44 -47.93 -9.36
CA ASN A 120 14.23 -46.91 -8.32
C ASN A 120 15.53 -46.23 -7.88
N ARG A 121 16.62 -46.99 -7.72
CA ARG A 121 17.94 -46.42 -7.41
C ARG A 121 18.44 -45.50 -8.53
N ASN A 122 18.39 -45.99 -9.77
CA ASN A 122 18.79 -45.21 -10.94
C ASN A 122 17.95 -43.93 -11.10
N TRP A 123 16.66 -43.99 -10.79
CA TRP A 123 15.79 -42.82 -10.80
C TRP A 123 16.15 -41.81 -9.71
N GLY A 124 16.49 -42.28 -8.50
CA GLY A 124 17.04 -41.45 -7.43
C GLY A 124 18.32 -40.73 -7.86
N ASP A 125 19.29 -41.47 -8.38
CA ASP A 125 20.57 -40.91 -8.86
C ASP A 125 20.37 -39.90 -10.00
N PHE A 126 19.45 -40.18 -10.93
CA PHE A 126 19.10 -39.26 -12.01
C PHE A 126 18.49 -37.96 -11.48
N MET A 127 17.55 -38.06 -10.54
CA MET A 127 16.91 -36.89 -9.93
C MET A 127 17.90 -36.06 -9.12
N ASP A 128 18.78 -36.69 -8.36
CA ASP A 128 19.85 -36.01 -7.61
C ASP A 128 20.84 -35.30 -8.55
N GLY A 129 21.23 -35.97 -9.65
CA GLY A 129 22.04 -35.37 -10.70
C GLY A 129 21.36 -34.14 -11.33
N ARG A 130 20.06 -34.24 -11.61
CA ARG A 130 19.26 -33.13 -12.14
C ARG A 130 19.17 -31.96 -11.15
N HIS A 131 18.92 -32.22 -9.87
CA HIS A 131 18.89 -31.18 -8.84
C HIS A 131 20.24 -30.46 -8.74
N ARG A 132 21.35 -31.21 -8.70
CA ARG A 132 22.69 -30.64 -8.66
C ARG A 132 22.99 -29.79 -9.90
N GLN A 133 22.57 -30.23 -11.08
CA GLN A 133 22.75 -29.47 -12.31
C GLN A 133 22.01 -28.13 -12.27
N ILE A 134 20.74 -28.12 -11.85
CA ILE A 134 19.96 -26.87 -11.71
C ILE A 134 20.62 -25.91 -10.70
N LEU A 135 21.12 -26.43 -9.57
CA LEU A 135 21.84 -25.63 -8.59
C LEU A 135 23.12 -25.03 -9.17
N LEU A 136 23.89 -25.81 -9.93
CA LEU A 136 25.10 -25.33 -10.60
C LEU A 136 24.80 -24.28 -11.68
N ASP A 137 23.74 -24.48 -12.45
CA ASP A 137 23.34 -23.53 -13.51
C ASP A 137 22.85 -22.21 -12.90
N SER A 138 22.04 -22.26 -11.85
CA SER A 138 21.64 -21.04 -11.11
C SER A 138 22.82 -20.32 -10.45
N PHE A 139 23.80 -21.06 -9.91
CA PHE A 139 25.02 -20.48 -9.37
C PHE A 139 25.87 -19.82 -10.47
N ARG A 140 26.04 -20.47 -11.62
CA ARG A 140 26.75 -19.91 -12.78
C ARG A 140 26.09 -18.64 -13.29
N GLN A 141 24.75 -18.63 -13.38
CA GLN A 141 23.99 -17.46 -13.77
C GLN A 141 24.25 -16.30 -12.81
N ARG A 142 24.13 -16.54 -11.50
CA ARG A 142 24.41 -15.52 -10.48
C ARG A 142 25.82 -14.96 -10.59
N CYS A 143 26.84 -15.81 -10.74
CA CYS A 143 28.21 -15.35 -10.93
C CYS A 143 28.39 -14.53 -12.21
N SER A 144 27.63 -14.82 -13.28
CA SER A 144 27.65 -14.02 -14.50
C SER A 144 27.00 -12.66 -14.30
N GLU A 145 25.86 -12.61 -13.60
CA GLU A 145 25.16 -11.36 -13.27
C GLU A 145 26.03 -10.48 -12.37
N GLU A 146 26.61 -11.04 -11.31
CA GLU A 146 27.55 -10.33 -10.42
C GLU A 146 28.76 -9.80 -11.19
N ARG A 147 29.33 -10.60 -12.10
CA ARG A 147 30.44 -10.13 -12.96
C ARG A 147 30.02 -8.96 -13.84
N ASN A 148 28.82 -9.01 -14.42
CA ASN A 148 28.32 -7.93 -15.28
C ASN A 148 28.13 -6.63 -14.48
N VAL A 149 27.58 -6.72 -13.27
CA VAL A 149 27.45 -5.57 -12.36
C VAL A 149 28.83 -5.01 -12.01
N LEU A 150 29.80 -5.86 -11.65
CA LEU A 150 31.16 -5.42 -11.34
C LEU A 150 31.87 -4.78 -12.54
N LEU A 151 31.63 -5.27 -13.76
CA LEU A 151 32.16 -4.67 -14.98
C LEU A 151 31.57 -3.28 -15.24
N GLU A 152 30.26 -3.12 -15.03
CA GLU A 152 29.58 -1.82 -15.12
C GLU A 152 30.12 -0.84 -14.07
N ASP A 153 30.24 -1.27 -12.81
CA ASP A 153 30.82 -0.47 -11.73
C ASP A 153 32.27 -0.06 -12.04
N THR A 154 33.08 -0.99 -12.56
CA THR A 154 34.46 -0.70 -12.96
C THR A 154 34.52 0.35 -14.07
N HIS A 155 33.60 0.28 -15.04
CA HIS A 155 33.49 1.27 -16.09
C HIS A 155 33.08 2.64 -15.53
N VAL A 156 32.05 2.70 -14.66
CA VAL A 156 31.61 3.95 -14.02
C VAL A 156 32.73 4.58 -13.21
N ILE A 157 33.42 3.81 -12.36
CA ILE A 157 34.57 4.29 -11.57
C ILE A 157 35.70 4.77 -12.51
N GLY A 158 35.97 4.05 -13.59
CA GLY A 158 36.95 4.45 -14.60
C GLY A 158 36.65 5.81 -15.23
N THR A 159 35.39 6.05 -15.63
CA THR A 159 34.96 7.33 -16.21
C THR A 159 35.04 8.47 -15.18
N GLN A 160 34.64 8.22 -13.94
CA GLN A 160 34.73 9.21 -12.85
C GLN A 160 36.18 9.56 -12.52
N ARG A 161 37.07 8.56 -12.44
CA ARG A 161 38.50 8.78 -12.24
C ARG A 161 39.09 9.64 -13.35
N HIS A 162 38.75 9.34 -14.60
CA HIS A 162 39.23 10.13 -15.74
C HIS A 162 38.74 11.58 -15.68
N ALA A 163 37.47 11.80 -15.36
CA ALA A 163 36.93 13.15 -15.18
C ALA A 163 37.63 13.93 -14.05
N LEU A 164 37.93 13.27 -12.93
CA LEU A 164 38.67 13.86 -11.81
C LEU A 164 40.13 14.18 -12.17
N GLU A 165 40.80 13.32 -12.95
CA GLU A 165 42.16 13.59 -13.45
C GLU A 165 42.17 14.80 -14.38
N GLU A 166 41.20 14.93 -15.28
CA GLU A 166 41.04 16.10 -16.15
C GLU A 166 40.76 17.38 -15.34
N LEU A 167 39.92 17.30 -14.29
CA LEU A 167 39.71 18.41 -13.37
C LEU A 167 40.99 18.78 -12.62
N SER A 168 41.76 17.79 -12.16
CA SER A 168 43.04 18.03 -11.49
C SER A 168 44.02 18.77 -12.39
N LYS A 169 44.14 18.36 -13.66
CA LYS A 169 44.99 19.05 -14.65
C LYS A 169 44.53 20.49 -14.89
N LYS A 170 43.21 20.72 -14.99
CA LYS A 170 42.65 22.08 -15.11
C LYS A 170 42.98 22.92 -13.88
N ALA A 171 42.95 22.35 -12.68
CA ALA A 171 43.15 23.06 -11.41
C ALA A 171 44.56 23.67 -11.26
N GLU A 172 45.56 23.06 -11.89
CA GLU A 172 46.95 23.54 -11.91
C GLU A 172 47.12 24.85 -12.70
N VAL A 173 46.21 25.13 -13.64
CA VAL A 173 46.23 26.37 -14.42
C VAL A 173 45.69 27.52 -13.56
N LYS A 174 46.59 28.44 -13.19
CA LYS A 174 46.22 29.67 -12.47
C LYS A 174 45.56 30.66 -13.45
N LEU A 175 44.28 30.95 -13.22
CA LEU A 175 43.53 31.93 -13.99
C LEU A 175 43.74 33.35 -13.43
N VAL A 176 43.88 34.31 -14.33
CA VAL A 176 43.92 35.74 -14.00
C VAL A 176 42.66 36.38 -14.58
N PHE A 177 41.88 37.05 -13.74
CA PHE A 177 40.68 37.78 -14.16
C PHE A 177 41.03 39.27 -14.29
N GLY A 178 40.90 39.83 -15.49
CA GLY A 178 41.23 41.23 -15.76
C GLY A 178 40.22 42.22 -15.14
N PRO A 179 40.58 43.48 -14.91
CA PRO A 179 39.63 44.55 -14.62
C PRO A 179 38.79 44.80 -15.88
N SER A 180 37.48 44.62 -15.81
CA SER A 180 36.61 44.77 -16.98
C SER A 180 36.03 46.17 -17.00
N ASP A 181 36.78 47.13 -17.53
CA ASP A 181 36.21 48.39 -17.99
C ASP A 181 35.63 48.19 -19.40
N GLY A 182 34.39 48.62 -19.58
CA GLY A 182 33.69 48.54 -20.85
C GLY A 182 34.36 49.41 -21.91
N SER A 183 35.24 48.82 -22.72
CA SER A 183 35.44 49.24 -24.10
C SER A 183 36.06 48.10 -24.88
N ASP A 184 35.55 47.86 -26.09
CA ASP A 184 36.10 46.95 -27.07
C ASP A 184 37.59 47.26 -27.30
N SER A 185 38.47 46.49 -26.66
CA SER A 185 39.89 46.45 -26.98
C SER A 185 40.45 45.09 -26.58
N GLU A 186 40.82 44.34 -27.61
CA GLU A 186 41.55 43.07 -27.77
C GLU A 186 42.47 42.54 -26.63
N ALA A 187 42.07 42.60 -25.37
CA ALA A 187 42.83 42.09 -24.23
C ALA A 187 42.07 40.95 -23.52
N GLY A 188 42.16 39.74 -24.09
CA GLY A 188 41.87 38.46 -23.44
C GLY A 188 40.39 38.16 -23.19
N ALA A 189 39.83 37.18 -23.90
CA ALA A 189 38.49 36.67 -23.60
C ALA A 189 38.39 36.21 -22.13
N ASP A 190 37.30 36.60 -21.45
CA ASP A 190 37.03 36.19 -20.07
C ASP A 190 37.13 34.65 -19.94
N PRO A 191 37.79 34.11 -18.90
CA PRO A 191 37.87 32.67 -18.69
C PRO A 191 36.48 32.04 -18.66
N LEU A 192 36.31 30.86 -19.26
CA LEU A 192 35.02 30.19 -19.38
C LEU A 192 34.31 30.03 -18.01
N VAL A 193 35.06 29.68 -16.96
CA VAL A 193 34.55 29.59 -15.58
C VAL A 193 33.94 30.91 -15.08
N LEU A 194 34.50 32.06 -15.45
CA LEU A 194 33.96 33.37 -15.07
C LEU A 194 32.65 33.66 -15.78
N LYS A 195 32.53 33.26 -17.05
CA LYS A 195 31.30 33.38 -17.82
C LYS A 195 30.21 32.49 -17.25
N ASP A 196 30.48 31.21 -17.04
CA ASP A 196 29.51 30.24 -16.53
C ASP A 196 29.01 30.61 -15.13
N VAL A 197 29.91 31.03 -14.24
CA VAL A 197 29.53 31.50 -12.89
C VAL A 197 28.71 32.80 -12.98
N ARG A 198 29.07 33.74 -13.87
CA ARG A 198 28.30 34.97 -14.08
C ARG A 198 26.89 34.67 -14.56
N GLU A 199 26.74 33.79 -15.55
CA GLU A 199 25.43 33.37 -16.07
C GLU A 199 24.57 32.73 -14.96
N LEU A 200 25.13 31.83 -14.16
CA LEU A 200 24.42 31.24 -13.01
C LEU A 200 23.98 32.28 -11.97
N CYS A 201 24.83 33.28 -11.70
CA CYS A 201 24.47 34.39 -10.81
C CYS A 201 23.36 35.26 -11.43
N SER A 202 23.45 35.58 -12.71
CA SER A 202 22.46 36.38 -13.44
C SER A 202 21.11 35.67 -13.54
N GLU A 203 21.08 34.37 -13.86
CA GLU A 203 19.85 33.56 -13.89
C GLU A 203 19.14 33.60 -12.54
N ARG A 204 19.90 33.51 -11.45
CA ARG A 204 19.33 33.55 -10.10
C ARG A 204 18.78 34.93 -9.76
N VAL A 205 19.46 36.00 -10.16
CA VAL A 205 18.96 37.38 -10.00
C VAL A 205 17.69 37.59 -10.82
N LEU A 206 17.67 37.18 -12.08
CA LEU A 206 16.50 37.28 -12.96
C LEU A 206 15.31 36.48 -12.40
N PHE A 207 15.56 35.31 -11.82
CA PHE A 207 14.52 34.53 -11.15
C PHE A 207 13.92 35.29 -9.96
N PHE A 208 14.74 35.84 -9.07
CA PHE A 208 14.24 36.64 -7.94
C PHE A 208 13.56 37.92 -8.38
N GLN A 209 14.08 38.58 -9.40
CA GLN A 209 13.46 39.76 -9.98
C GLN A 209 12.08 39.41 -10.58
N GLY A 210 11.97 38.29 -11.31
CA GLY A 210 10.69 37.82 -11.83
C GLY A 210 9.69 37.45 -10.73
N LEU A 211 10.14 36.91 -9.59
CA LEU A 211 9.29 36.71 -8.41
C LEU A 211 8.81 38.04 -7.84
N LEU A 212 9.72 39.00 -7.63
CA LEU A 212 9.39 40.32 -7.11
C LEU A 212 8.43 41.07 -8.04
N GLU A 213 8.70 41.07 -9.35
CA GLU A 213 7.85 41.69 -10.36
C GLU A 213 6.49 41.00 -10.47
N SER A 214 6.40 39.68 -10.24
CA SER A 214 5.11 38.98 -10.19
C SER A 214 4.28 39.33 -8.95
N GLU A 215 4.93 39.68 -7.83
CA GLU A 215 4.25 40.18 -6.64
C GLU A 215 3.84 41.65 -6.78
N LEU A 216 4.59 42.45 -7.55
CA LEU A 216 4.32 43.87 -7.80
C LEU A 216 3.34 44.10 -8.97
N ASN A 217 3.25 43.21 -9.96
CA ASN A 217 2.38 43.34 -11.12
C ASN A 217 1.01 42.68 -10.91
N VAL A 218 -0.06 43.46 -11.09
CA VAL A 218 -1.47 43.06 -10.87
C VAL A 218 -2.04 42.10 -11.95
N ASN A 219 -1.21 41.58 -12.86
CA ASN A 219 -1.67 40.67 -13.92
C ASN A 219 -1.43 39.20 -13.53
N PRO A 220 -2.50 38.39 -13.32
CA PRO A 220 -2.39 37.00 -12.86
C PRO A 220 -1.77 36.03 -13.90
N SER A 221 -1.38 36.54 -15.08
CA SER A 221 -0.73 35.73 -16.13
C SER A 221 0.79 35.63 -15.97
N SER A 222 1.40 36.33 -15.01
CA SER A 222 2.86 36.31 -14.77
C SER A 222 3.29 35.63 -13.47
N GLU A 223 2.35 35.17 -12.64
CA GLU A 223 2.67 34.47 -11.39
C GLU A 223 3.26 33.09 -11.68
N PHE A 224 4.48 32.85 -11.19
CA PHE A 224 5.06 31.51 -11.22
C PHE A 224 4.21 30.54 -10.38
N THR A 225 3.68 29.51 -11.06
CA THR A 225 3.06 28.38 -10.37
C THR A 225 4.07 27.67 -9.46
N HIS A 226 3.58 26.95 -8.46
CA HIS A 226 4.44 26.17 -7.56
C HIS A 226 5.38 25.21 -8.32
N GLU A 227 4.85 24.55 -9.36
CA GLU A 227 5.64 23.62 -10.18
C GLU A 227 6.69 24.34 -11.03
N GLN A 228 6.39 25.51 -11.59
CA GLN A 228 7.39 26.31 -12.31
C GLN A 228 8.51 26.81 -11.38
N ARG A 229 8.19 27.21 -10.14
CA ARG A 229 9.21 27.58 -9.14
C ARG A 229 10.10 26.39 -8.81
N LYS A 230 9.51 25.23 -8.56
CA LYS A 230 10.25 24.00 -8.27
C LYS A 230 11.14 23.60 -9.45
N ALA A 231 10.63 23.69 -10.68
CA ALA A 231 11.39 23.39 -11.90
C ALA A 231 12.56 24.37 -12.10
N ALA A 232 12.36 25.67 -11.88
CA ALA A 232 13.41 26.68 -11.96
C ALA A 232 14.53 26.42 -10.94
N ILE A 233 14.17 26.09 -9.70
CA ILE A 233 15.14 25.73 -8.65
C ILE A 233 15.90 24.46 -9.04
N GLN A 234 15.22 23.43 -9.53
CA GLN A 234 15.86 22.19 -9.97
C GLN A 234 16.79 22.41 -11.16
N HIS A 235 16.38 23.22 -12.14
CA HIS A 235 17.21 23.61 -13.28
C HIS A 235 18.48 24.32 -12.81
N TRP A 236 18.34 25.35 -11.97
CA TRP A 236 19.49 26.09 -11.45
C TRP A 236 20.44 25.20 -10.63
N MET A 237 19.90 24.32 -9.77
CA MET A 237 20.71 23.35 -9.02
C MET A 237 21.46 22.38 -9.93
N SER A 238 20.83 21.92 -11.01
CA SER A 238 21.48 21.07 -12.03
C SER A 238 22.58 21.82 -12.77
N ALA A 239 22.33 23.08 -13.16
CA ALA A 239 23.31 23.92 -13.83
C ALA A 239 24.52 24.21 -12.94
N VAL A 240 24.32 24.48 -11.64
CA VAL A 240 25.38 24.61 -10.64
C VAL A 240 26.19 23.31 -10.51
N GLN A 241 25.52 22.15 -10.43
CA GLN A 241 26.22 20.85 -10.39
C GLN A 241 27.06 20.62 -11.66
N ASN A 242 26.56 21.00 -12.83
CA ASN A 242 27.31 20.88 -14.08
C ASN A 242 28.52 21.82 -14.12
N ALA A 243 28.40 23.05 -13.65
CA ALA A 243 29.53 23.98 -13.53
C ALA A 243 30.61 23.44 -12.57
N LEU A 244 30.21 22.91 -11.41
CA LEU A 244 31.13 22.29 -10.43
C LEU A 244 31.79 20.99 -10.94
N ARG A 245 31.12 20.26 -11.85
CA ARG A 245 31.71 19.10 -12.53
C ARG A 245 32.66 19.49 -13.67
N SER A 246 32.47 20.65 -14.26
CA SER A 246 33.23 21.10 -15.43
C SER A 246 34.48 21.88 -15.07
N HIS A 247 34.47 22.54 -13.90
CA HIS A 247 35.49 23.46 -13.43
C HIS A 247 36.03 23.10 -12.05
N PRO A 248 37.35 23.21 -11.82
CA PRO A 248 37.97 23.05 -10.50
C PRO A 248 37.42 24.00 -9.43
N PRO A 249 37.29 23.55 -8.16
CA PRO A 249 36.77 24.39 -7.07
C PRO A 249 37.55 25.69 -6.85
N ASN A 250 38.88 25.64 -6.96
CA ASN A 250 39.74 26.83 -6.81
C ASN A 250 39.45 27.89 -7.90
N GLN A 251 39.18 27.45 -9.14
CA GLN A 251 38.84 28.35 -10.24
C GLN A 251 37.45 28.96 -10.07
N VAL A 252 36.46 28.16 -9.64
CA VAL A 252 35.10 28.64 -9.34
C VAL A 252 35.12 29.68 -8.21
N LEU A 253 35.86 29.42 -7.13
CA LEU A 253 36.01 30.36 -6.02
C LEU A 253 36.70 31.66 -6.48
N SER A 254 37.73 31.55 -7.30
CA SER A 254 38.44 32.73 -7.82
C SER A 254 37.54 33.55 -8.76
N ALA A 255 36.69 32.89 -9.56
CA ALA A 255 35.69 33.56 -10.41
C ALA A 255 34.62 34.28 -9.58
N LEU A 256 34.09 33.63 -8.52
CA LEU A 256 33.16 34.25 -7.58
C LEU A 256 33.79 35.47 -6.91
N GLN A 257 35.03 35.35 -6.42
CA GLN A 257 35.76 36.45 -5.82
C GLN A 257 35.90 37.62 -6.79
N ALA A 258 36.29 37.37 -8.04
CA ALA A 258 36.40 38.40 -9.07
C ALA A 258 35.06 39.09 -9.35
N LEU A 259 33.95 38.34 -9.46
CA LEU A 259 32.62 38.91 -9.64
C LEU A 259 32.18 39.74 -8.45
N THR A 260 32.41 39.26 -7.22
CA THR A 260 32.07 39.99 -6.00
C THR A 260 32.87 41.29 -5.89
N SER A 261 34.18 41.26 -6.15
CA SER A 261 35.00 42.49 -6.16
C SER A 261 34.52 43.49 -7.22
N ARG A 262 34.15 43.03 -8.42
CA ARG A 262 33.58 43.90 -9.46
C ARG A 262 32.24 44.51 -9.03
N GLN A 263 31.36 43.72 -8.41
CA GLN A 263 30.07 44.21 -7.91
C GLN A 263 30.23 45.18 -6.74
N GLN A 264 31.23 44.97 -5.87
CA GLN A 264 31.55 45.87 -4.78
C GLN A 264 31.95 47.25 -5.30
N VAL A 265 32.87 47.32 -6.27
CA VAL A 265 33.27 48.59 -6.90
C VAL A 265 32.07 49.29 -7.54
N ALA A 266 31.24 48.55 -8.29
CA ALA A 266 30.03 49.12 -8.91
C ALA A 266 29.00 49.62 -7.87
N LEU A 267 28.94 48.99 -6.69
CA LEU A 267 28.08 49.44 -5.60
C LEU A 267 28.65 50.71 -4.95
N GLU A 268 29.95 50.75 -4.66
CA GLU A 268 30.64 51.92 -4.11
C GLU A 268 30.48 53.14 -5.03
N GLU A 269 30.62 52.96 -6.35
CA GLU A 269 30.36 54.01 -7.35
C GLU A 269 28.91 54.49 -7.34
N LYS A 270 27.94 53.57 -7.23
CA LYS A 270 26.53 53.93 -7.14
C LYS A 270 26.21 54.68 -5.85
N ILE A 271 26.77 54.25 -4.72
CA ILE A 271 26.60 54.91 -3.42
C ILE A 271 27.19 56.32 -3.48
N ALA A 272 28.41 56.48 -4.03
CA ALA A 272 29.03 57.78 -4.22
C ALA A 272 28.24 58.72 -5.15
N ALA A 273 27.44 58.16 -6.08
CA ALA A 273 26.58 58.89 -6.98
C ALA A 273 25.20 59.26 -6.38
N LEU A 274 24.80 58.71 -5.23
CA LEU A 274 23.51 59.02 -4.60
C LEU A 274 23.51 60.45 -4.07
N ASN A 275 22.46 61.21 -4.40
CA ASN A 275 22.23 62.54 -3.85
C ASN A 275 20.95 62.52 -3.00
N VAL A 276 21.12 62.11 -1.76
CA VAL A 276 20.03 61.93 -0.79
C VAL A 276 19.21 63.20 -0.59
N GLU A 277 19.83 64.39 -0.60
CA GLU A 277 19.10 65.66 -0.45
C GLU A 277 18.16 65.93 -1.62
N ARG A 278 18.62 65.63 -2.85
CA ARG A 278 17.81 65.78 -4.06
C ARG A 278 16.66 64.78 -4.08
N ASP A 279 16.94 63.53 -3.76
CA ASP A 279 15.93 62.45 -3.78
C ASP A 279 14.85 62.68 -2.70
N ILE A 280 15.24 63.13 -1.50
CA ILE A 280 14.31 63.51 -0.42
C ILE A 280 13.47 64.74 -0.80
N SER A 281 14.07 65.73 -1.47
CA SER A 281 13.37 66.92 -1.95
C SER A 281 12.34 66.59 -3.04
N ASP A 282 12.66 65.67 -3.96
CA ASP A 282 11.74 65.18 -4.99
C ASP A 282 10.54 64.43 -4.38
N LEU A 283 10.74 63.79 -3.22
CA LEU A 283 9.69 63.14 -2.42
C LEU A 283 8.90 64.12 -1.53
N ARG A 284 9.19 65.43 -1.57
CA ARG A 284 8.58 66.51 -0.74
C ARG A 284 8.85 66.41 0.76
N PHE A 285 9.92 65.74 1.14
CA PHE A 285 10.42 65.76 2.50
C PHE A 285 11.61 66.72 2.58
N ARG A 286 11.93 67.16 3.78
CA ARG A 286 13.15 67.92 4.09
C ARG A 286 13.90 67.18 5.18
N TYR A 287 15.19 66.99 4.97
CA TYR A 287 16.07 66.44 6.00
C TYR A 287 16.70 67.59 6.78
N GLU A 288 16.37 67.73 8.06
CA GLU A 288 16.88 68.80 8.90
C GLU A 288 17.10 68.26 10.32
N SER A 289 18.32 68.39 10.85
CA SER A 289 18.70 67.94 12.21
C SER A 289 18.33 66.48 12.54
N ASP A 290 18.76 65.53 11.71
CA ASP A 290 18.49 64.08 11.82
C ASP A 290 17.01 63.67 11.80
N HIS A 291 16.14 64.57 11.33
CA HIS A 291 14.71 64.32 11.22
C HIS A 291 14.21 64.55 9.79
N LEU A 292 13.42 63.60 9.30
CA LEU A 292 12.66 63.76 8.07
C LEU A 292 11.40 64.58 8.38
N ILE A 293 11.33 65.80 7.88
CA ILE A 293 10.20 66.70 8.04
C ILE A 293 9.37 66.64 6.75
N ASP A 294 8.12 66.22 6.88
CA ASP A 294 7.15 66.30 5.78
C ASP A 294 6.83 67.77 5.50
N ALA A 295 7.24 68.28 4.34
CA ALA A 295 7.01 69.67 3.96
C ALA A 295 5.56 69.92 3.49
N SER A 296 4.68 68.91 3.54
CA SER A 296 3.28 69.01 3.07
C SER A 296 2.25 69.37 4.15
N ALA A 297 2.63 69.42 5.43
CA ALA A 297 1.68 69.58 6.54
C ALA A 297 1.79 70.94 7.28
N GLU A 298 1.04 71.94 6.82
CA GLU A 298 0.76 73.16 7.62
C GLU A 298 -0.47 73.02 8.55
N GLN A 299 -1.11 71.85 8.63
CA GLN A 299 -2.27 71.64 9.51
C GLN A 299 -1.99 70.56 10.57
N LYS A 300 -1.74 71.03 11.80
CA LYS A 300 -1.74 70.20 13.02
C LYS A 300 -3.15 69.65 13.26
N GLU A 301 -3.35 68.37 13.00
CA GLU A 301 -4.37 67.58 13.69
C GLU A 301 -3.69 66.78 14.81
N GLU A 302 -4.17 66.94 16.05
CA GLU A 302 -3.67 66.21 17.21
C GLU A 302 -4.01 64.72 17.09
N LEU A 303 -3.02 63.92 16.68
CA LEU A 303 -3.10 62.46 16.70
C LEU A 303 -3.28 61.95 18.13
N THR A 304 -4.11 60.92 18.28
CA THR A 304 -4.41 60.30 19.58
C THR A 304 -3.13 59.70 20.19
N PRO A 305 -2.79 59.98 21.46
CA PRO A 305 -1.53 59.53 22.04
C PRO A 305 -1.37 58.01 22.00
N VAL A 306 -0.18 57.53 21.66
CA VAL A 306 0.18 56.09 21.61
C VAL A 306 -0.22 55.35 22.89
N ARG A 307 -0.19 56.03 24.04
CA ARG A 307 -0.61 55.51 25.34
C ARG A 307 -2.08 55.04 25.35
N SER A 308 -3.01 55.80 24.76
CA SER A 308 -4.43 55.41 24.74
C SER A 308 -4.70 54.26 23.76
N LEU A 309 -3.92 54.17 22.69
CA LEU A 309 -3.99 53.05 21.74
C LEU A 309 -3.50 51.76 22.40
N LEU A 310 -2.37 51.83 23.10
CA LEU A 310 -1.84 50.69 23.86
C LEU A 310 -2.78 50.26 24.99
N GLN A 311 -3.38 51.21 25.71
CA GLN A 311 -4.32 50.91 26.79
C GLN A 311 -5.58 50.21 26.27
N SER A 312 -6.14 50.68 25.15
CA SER A 312 -7.27 50.02 24.49
C SER A 312 -6.93 48.60 24.04
N ALA A 313 -5.76 48.42 23.41
CA ALA A 313 -5.31 47.10 22.97
C ALA A 313 -5.11 46.14 24.14
N TRP A 314 -4.60 46.63 25.28
CA TRP A 314 -4.45 45.83 26.50
C TRP A 314 -5.78 45.42 27.12
N GLU A 315 -6.76 46.32 27.20
CA GLU A 315 -8.12 46.03 27.68
C GLU A 315 -8.80 44.94 26.82
N GLU A 316 -8.49 44.88 25.53
CA GLU A 316 -9.06 43.90 24.59
C GLU A 316 -8.36 42.53 24.66
N VAL A 317 -7.06 42.51 24.92
CA VAL A 317 -6.33 41.27 25.24
C VAL A 317 -6.86 40.67 26.54
N GLU A 318 -7.11 41.51 27.55
CA GLU A 318 -7.69 41.09 28.83
C GLU A 318 -9.10 40.51 28.64
N GLN A 319 -9.94 41.16 27.85
CA GLN A 319 -11.28 40.68 27.49
C GLN A 319 -11.21 39.33 26.74
N SER A 320 -10.31 39.20 25.78
CA SER A 320 -10.12 37.96 25.00
C SER A 320 -9.63 36.80 25.89
N TYR A 321 -8.78 37.10 26.87
CA TYR A 321 -8.32 36.12 27.85
C TYR A 321 -9.46 35.66 28.77
N PHE A 322 -10.35 36.58 29.17
CA PHE A 322 -11.53 36.24 29.96
C PHE A 322 -12.51 35.34 29.19
N GLU A 323 -12.76 35.64 27.91
CA GLU A 323 -13.60 34.83 27.02
C GLU A 323 -13.02 33.42 26.80
N LEU A 324 -11.70 33.31 26.63
CA LEU A 324 -11.00 32.03 26.53
C LEU A 324 -11.13 31.20 27.82
N ALA A 325 -10.94 31.83 28.98
CA ALA A 325 -11.10 31.16 30.27
C ALA A 325 -12.55 30.67 30.49
N GLN A 326 -13.54 31.46 30.07
CA GLN A 326 -14.95 31.08 30.12
C GLN A 326 -15.25 29.90 29.19
N ALA A 327 -14.70 29.90 27.98
CA ALA A 327 -14.83 28.81 27.02
C ALA A 327 -14.21 27.51 27.56
N HIS A 328 -12.99 27.57 28.11
CA HIS A 328 -12.33 26.42 28.74
C HIS A 328 -13.15 25.83 29.89
N ASN A 329 -13.71 26.69 30.76
CA ASN A 329 -14.54 26.23 31.87
C ASN A 329 -15.81 25.53 31.35
N ARG A 330 -16.45 26.09 30.31
CA ARG A 330 -17.63 25.49 29.68
C ARG A 330 -17.31 24.16 28.98
N CYS A 331 -16.17 24.05 28.31
CA CYS A 331 -15.69 22.78 27.75
C CYS A 331 -15.49 21.72 28.84
N GLY A 332 -14.82 22.08 29.94
CA GLY A 332 -14.63 21.17 31.08
C GLY A 332 -15.95 20.71 31.70
N GLN A 333 -16.93 21.62 31.85
CA GLN A 333 -18.27 21.27 32.32
C GLN A 333 -18.96 20.26 31.39
N LEU A 334 -18.97 20.52 30.09
CA LEU A 334 -19.57 19.62 29.09
C LEU A 334 -18.87 18.25 29.04
N GLU A 335 -17.54 18.20 29.21
CA GLU A 335 -16.80 16.95 29.33
C GLU A 335 -17.19 16.15 30.57
N THR A 336 -17.37 16.81 31.72
CA THR A 336 -17.84 16.15 32.94
C THR A 336 -19.26 15.62 32.81
N GLU A 337 -20.16 16.38 32.16
CA GLU A 337 -21.53 15.95 31.88
C GLU A 337 -21.57 14.77 30.91
N LEU A 338 -20.80 14.82 29.83
CA LEU A 338 -20.68 13.73 28.85
C LEU A 338 -20.15 12.45 29.50
N THR A 339 -19.12 12.57 30.36
CA THR A 339 -18.56 11.44 31.11
C THR A 339 -19.59 10.86 32.09
N ALA A 340 -20.39 11.71 32.74
CA ALA A 340 -21.47 11.25 33.62
C ALA A 340 -22.60 10.54 32.85
N LEU A 341 -22.95 11.03 31.66
CA LEU A 341 -23.93 10.39 30.76
C LEU A 341 -23.41 9.04 30.22
N MET A 342 -22.13 8.96 29.86
CA MET A 342 -21.48 7.70 29.46
C MET A 342 -21.57 6.65 30.57
N ARG A 343 -21.21 7.00 31.81
CA ARG A 343 -21.34 6.09 32.97
C ARG A 343 -22.79 5.66 33.21
N LYS A 344 -23.77 6.55 33.05
CA LYS A 344 -25.19 6.21 33.18
C LYS A 344 -25.63 5.21 32.11
N ALA A 345 -25.20 5.41 30.86
CA ALA A 345 -25.48 4.49 29.76
C ALA A 345 -24.83 3.10 29.98
N GLU A 346 -23.59 3.07 30.49
CA GLU A 346 -22.90 1.83 30.88
C GLU A 346 -23.63 1.07 32.00
N THR A 347 -24.22 1.76 32.97
CA THR A 347 -24.95 1.13 34.09
C THR A 347 -26.39 0.71 33.76
N ALA A 348 -27.01 1.26 32.71
CA ALA A 348 -28.39 0.99 32.34
C ALA A 348 -28.59 -0.36 31.62
N HIS A 349 -27.51 -0.96 31.11
CA HIS A 349 -27.49 -2.29 30.54
C HIS A 349 -26.47 -3.15 31.30
N TYR A 350 -26.80 -4.38 31.70
CA TYR A 350 -25.79 -5.32 32.19
C TYR A 350 -25.00 -5.83 30.99
N VAL A 351 -23.95 -5.10 30.61
CA VAL A 351 -23.23 -5.31 29.37
C VAL A 351 -21.94 -6.12 29.61
N PRO A 352 -21.73 -7.27 28.95
CA PRO A 352 -20.46 -7.99 28.96
C PRO A 352 -19.29 -7.08 28.55
N PHE A 353 -18.08 -7.30 29.08
CA PHE A 353 -16.88 -6.48 28.83
C PHE A 353 -16.67 -6.11 27.35
N VAL A 354 -16.89 -7.07 26.44
CA VAL A 354 -16.76 -6.86 24.99
C VAL A 354 -17.76 -5.84 24.45
N SER A 355 -19.01 -5.88 24.90
CA SER A 355 -20.05 -4.94 24.48
C SER A 355 -19.86 -3.54 25.11
N ARG A 356 -19.16 -3.45 26.26
CA ARG A 356 -18.70 -2.17 26.81
C ARG A 356 -17.60 -1.54 25.95
N CYS A 357 -16.61 -2.32 25.53
CA CYS A 357 -15.56 -1.82 24.65
C CYS A 357 -16.10 -1.39 23.27
N VAL A 358 -17.10 -2.10 22.74
CA VAL A 358 -17.79 -1.70 21.50
C VAL A 358 -18.53 -0.36 21.69
N PHE A 359 -19.25 -0.19 22.80
CA PHE A 359 -19.92 1.08 23.12
C PHE A 359 -18.94 2.26 23.29
N GLU A 360 -17.82 2.05 23.98
CA GLU A 360 -16.77 3.06 24.15
C GLU A 360 -16.13 3.45 22.80
N LEU A 361 -15.88 2.49 21.92
CA LEU A 361 -15.36 2.73 20.56
C LEU A 361 -16.36 3.46 19.66
N GLU A 362 -17.64 3.09 19.70
CA GLU A 362 -18.70 3.77 18.96
C GLU A 362 -18.86 5.22 19.44
N MET A 363 -18.83 5.45 20.76
CA MET A 363 -18.87 6.79 21.34
C MET A 363 -17.67 7.65 20.93
N GLU A 364 -16.46 7.08 20.90
CA GLU A 364 -15.27 7.78 20.44
C GLU A 364 -15.36 8.11 18.94
N GLY A 365 -15.90 7.19 18.12
CA GLY A 365 -16.20 7.44 16.71
C GLY A 365 -17.19 8.60 16.50
N VAL A 366 -18.24 8.68 17.32
CA VAL A 366 -19.23 9.78 17.27
C VAL A 366 -18.61 11.11 17.69
N LYS A 367 -17.79 11.14 18.76
CA LYS A 367 -17.08 12.36 19.19
C LYS A 367 -16.16 12.89 18.08
N GLN A 368 -15.37 12.01 17.46
CA GLN A 368 -14.47 12.41 16.38
C GLN A 368 -15.23 12.86 15.12
N ALA A 369 -16.37 12.23 14.80
CA ALA A 369 -17.23 12.67 13.72
C ALA A 369 -17.82 14.06 13.96
N ALA A 370 -18.29 14.35 15.18
CA ALA A 370 -18.82 15.65 15.55
C ALA A 370 -17.76 16.77 15.46
N VAL A 371 -16.54 16.52 15.93
CA VAL A 371 -15.42 17.46 15.82
C VAL A 371 -15.05 17.71 14.36
N ARG A 372 -14.94 16.64 13.55
CA ARG A 372 -14.68 16.74 12.10
C ARG A 372 -15.73 17.61 11.40
N ASP A 373 -17.00 17.37 11.68
CA ASP A 373 -18.10 18.06 11.01
C ASP A 373 -18.17 19.54 11.41
N HIS A 374 -17.89 19.85 12.68
CA HIS A 374 -17.74 21.24 13.13
C HIS A 374 -16.58 21.97 12.45
N ILE A 375 -15.40 21.35 12.35
CA ILE A 375 -14.24 21.92 11.64
C ILE A 375 -14.56 22.10 10.15
N ARG A 376 -15.30 21.18 9.54
CA ARG A 376 -15.76 21.29 8.14
C ARG A 376 -16.69 22.49 7.95
N GLU A 377 -17.61 22.72 8.87
CA GLU A 377 -18.52 23.85 8.85
C GLU A 377 -17.78 25.18 9.01
N GLN A 378 -16.85 25.27 9.97
CA GLN A 378 -15.98 26.44 10.13
C GLN A 378 -15.12 26.72 8.88
N CYS A 379 -14.59 25.67 8.25
CA CYS A 379 -13.87 25.80 6.98
C CYS A 379 -14.76 26.36 5.86
N ALA A 380 -16.02 25.96 5.79
CA ALA A 380 -16.96 26.46 4.79
C ALA A 380 -17.32 27.93 5.04
N GLN A 381 -17.53 28.31 6.31
CA GLN A 381 -17.84 29.68 6.72
C GLN A 381 -16.68 30.64 6.44
N LEU A 382 -15.45 30.26 6.79
CA LEU A 382 -14.26 31.08 6.50
C LEU A 382 -13.98 31.18 4.99
N GLN A 383 -14.28 30.14 4.21
CA GLN A 383 -14.17 30.20 2.75
C GLN A 383 -15.20 31.13 2.12
N LEU A 384 -16.43 31.16 2.65
CA LEU A 384 -17.46 32.07 2.20
C LEU A 384 -17.06 33.52 2.52
N GLN A 385 -16.62 33.80 3.75
CA GLN A 385 -16.17 35.12 4.17
C GLN A 385 -14.94 35.60 3.39
N ALA A 386 -13.97 34.72 3.10
CA ALA A 386 -12.82 35.06 2.28
C ALA A 386 -13.20 35.41 0.83
N ARG A 387 -14.23 34.75 0.27
CA ARG A 387 -14.77 35.07 -1.07
C ARG A 387 -15.52 36.41 -1.05
N GLU A 388 -16.39 36.62 -0.07
CA GLU A 388 -17.12 37.88 0.10
C GLU A 388 -16.16 39.06 0.28
N GLY A 389 -15.09 38.91 1.07
CA GLY A 389 -14.04 39.91 1.22
C GLY A 389 -13.26 40.16 -0.08
N GLN A 390 -12.93 39.12 -0.84
CA GLN A 390 -12.25 39.28 -2.14
C GLN A 390 -13.13 39.99 -3.18
N ASP A 391 -14.42 39.66 -3.25
CA ASP A 391 -15.36 40.30 -4.17
C ASP A 391 -15.63 41.76 -3.78
N ALA A 392 -15.68 42.05 -2.46
CA ALA A 392 -15.77 43.39 -1.92
C ALA A 392 -14.53 44.24 -2.26
N ILE A 393 -13.32 43.66 -2.29
CA ILE A 393 -12.07 44.36 -2.65
C ILE A 393 -11.92 44.56 -4.17
N ARG A 394 -12.38 43.62 -4.99
CA ARG A 394 -12.29 43.71 -6.47
C ARG A 394 -13.08 44.89 -7.05
N THR A 395 -14.24 45.19 -6.47
CA THR A 395 -15.15 46.21 -7.01
C THR A 395 -14.55 47.64 -6.94
N PRO A 396 -14.04 48.11 -5.78
CA PRO A 396 -13.31 49.37 -5.68
C PRO A 396 -11.99 49.38 -6.45
N GLN A 397 -11.22 48.28 -6.47
CA GLN A 397 -9.96 48.19 -7.23
C GLN A 397 -10.17 48.40 -8.73
N THR A 398 -11.25 47.84 -9.28
CA THR A 398 -11.60 47.99 -10.70
C THR A 398 -12.01 49.44 -11.01
N GLN A 399 -12.76 50.10 -10.12
CA GLN A 399 -13.13 51.50 -10.30
C GLN A 399 -11.96 52.47 -10.08
N TYR A 400 -11.05 52.17 -9.17
CA TYR A 400 -9.80 52.92 -8.97
C TYR A 400 -8.89 52.82 -10.19
N LYS A 401 -8.80 51.65 -10.84
CA LYS A 401 -8.07 51.46 -12.10
C LYS A 401 -8.62 52.35 -13.21
N ILE A 402 -9.95 52.39 -13.37
CA ILE A 402 -10.62 53.28 -14.33
C ILE A 402 -10.32 54.75 -14.02
N PHE A 403 -10.29 55.13 -12.75
CA PHE A 403 -9.95 56.49 -12.31
C PHE A 403 -8.49 56.88 -12.61
N ILE A 404 -7.52 55.98 -12.34
CA ILE A 404 -6.10 56.20 -12.68
C ILE A 404 -5.89 56.27 -14.20
N GLU A 405 -6.62 55.48 -14.98
CA GLU A 405 -6.62 55.58 -16.44
C GLU A 405 -7.15 56.94 -16.91
N ILE A 406 -8.25 57.44 -16.32
CA ILE A 406 -8.81 58.78 -16.62
C ILE A 406 -7.83 59.91 -16.26
N ILE A 407 -7.12 59.81 -15.13
CA ILE A 407 -6.09 60.78 -14.71
C ILE A 407 -4.81 60.71 -15.58
N HIS A 408 -4.53 59.58 -16.24
CA HIS A 408 -3.42 59.45 -17.17
C HIS A 408 -3.70 59.95 -18.60
N ILE A 409 -4.97 60.18 -18.98
CA ILE A 409 -5.35 60.75 -20.28
C ILE A 409 -4.73 62.15 -20.52
N PRO A 410 -4.71 63.10 -19.55
CA PRO A 410 -4.02 64.40 -19.69
C PRO A 410 -2.51 64.30 -19.97
N LYS A 411 -1.81 63.29 -19.42
CA LYS A 411 -0.36 63.11 -19.64
C LYS A 411 -0.01 62.78 -21.09
N LYS A 412 -0.90 62.12 -21.84
CA LYS A 412 -0.73 61.87 -23.29
C LYS A 412 -1.04 63.10 -24.16
N ILE A 413 -1.80 64.07 -23.66
CA ILE A 413 -2.19 65.29 -24.41
C ILE A 413 -1.17 66.44 -24.17
N SER A 414 -0.42 66.41 -23.06
CA SER A 414 0.52 67.47 -22.67
C SER A 414 1.81 67.54 -23.51
N THR A 415 2.10 66.58 -24.40
CA THR A 415 3.26 66.68 -25.29
C THR A 415 3.06 67.67 -26.46
N LYS A 416 1.88 68.29 -26.63
CA LYS A 416 1.62 69.25 -27.73
C LYS A 416 0.64 70.38 -27.39
N SER A 417 0.89 71.26 -26.41
CA SER A 417 0.54 72.70 -26.50
C SER A 417 1.09 73.48 -25.30
N LYS A 418 1.42 74.76 -25.48
CA LYS A 418 1.69 75.69 -24.39
C LYS A 418 0.51 76.67 -24.27
N THR A 419 0.07 76.91 -23.03
CA THR A 419 -0.73 78.04 -22.50
C THR A 419 -2.27 77.97 -22.34
N LYS A 420 -2.99 76.90 -22.70
CA LYS A 420 -4.43 76.73 -22.31
C LYS A 420 -4.73 75.65 -21.25
N ASP A 421 -3.71 74.94 -20.76
CA ASP A 421 -3.90 73.70 -20.00
C ASP A 421 -4.19 73.84 -18.50
N LYS A 422 -3.91 75.00 -17.86
CA LYS A 422 -4.09 75.13 -16.39
C LYS A 422 -5.55 75.04 -15.93
N LYS A 423 -6.50 75.60 -16.69
CA LYS A 423 -7.94 75.52 -16.36
C LYS A 423 -8.50 74.11 -16.57
N PHE A 424 -8.01 73.39 -17.59
CA PHE A 424 -8.43 72.02 -17.87
C PHE A 424 -7.92 71.06 -16.78
N ILE A 425 -6.66 71.20 -16.36
CA ILE A 425 -6.09 70.42 -15.26
C ILE A 425 -6.86 70.68 -13.95
N PHE A 426 -7.17 71.95 -13.63
CA PHE A 426 -7.95 72.28 -12.42
C PHE A 426 -9.37 71.69 -12.45
N TRP A 427 -10.04 71.75 -13.61
CA TRP A 427 -11.36 71.13 -13.80
C TRP A 427 -11.31 69.59 -13.71
N SER A 428 -10.27 68.96 -14.27
CA SER A 428 -10.04 67.52 -14.15
C SER A 428 -9.79 67.09 -12.70
N PHE A 429 -9.03 67.87 -11.92
CA PHE A 429 -8.82 67.62 -10.49
C PHE A 429 -10.11 67.80 -9.67
N HIS A 430 -10.91 68.83 -9.97
CA HIS A 430 -12.19 69.06 -9.30
C HIS A 430 -13.21 67.94 -9.59
N CYS A 431 -13.36 67.51 -10.85
CA CYS A 431 -14.21 66.38 -11.22
C CYS A 431 -13.70 65.05 -10.64
N ALA A 432 -12.39 64.87 -10.54
CA ALA A 432 -11.78 63.71 -9.90
C ALA A 432 -12.09 63.67 -8.40
N GLY A 433 -11.98 64.80 -7.69
CA GLY A 433 -12.36 64.92 -6.28
C GLY A 433 -13.84 64.60 -6.04
N GLN A 434 -14.72 65.13 -6.89
CA GLN A 434 -16.16 64.91 -6.78
C GLN A 434 -16.56 63.43 -7.03
N PHE A 435 -15.90 62.76 -7.98
CA PHE A 435 -16.10 61.32 -8.24
C PHE A 435 -15.66 60.44 -7.05
N VAL A 436 -14.55 60.80 -6.40
CA VAL A 436 -14.05 60.10 -5.22
C VAL A 436 -15.07 60.22 -4.06
N GLN A 437 -15.61 61.42 -3.86
CA GLN A 437 -16.51 61.72 -2.76
C GLN A 437 -17.92 61.11 -2.93
N GLU A 438 -18.50 61.18 -4.13
CA GLU A 438 -19.88 60.74 -4.38
C GLU A 438 -20.01 59.25 -4.74
N LYS A 439 -18.98 58.63 -5.35
CA LYS A 439 -19.09 57.27 -5.94
C LYS A 439 -18.21 56.21 -5.26
N LEU A 440 -16.97 56.56 -4.92
CA LEU A 440 -16.00 55.62 -4.33
C LEU A 440 -16.15 55.53 -2.81
N ASN A 441 -16.32 56.65 -2.11
CA ASN A 441 -16.44 56.70 -0.65
C ASN A 441 -17.58 55.81 -0.06
N PRO A 442 -18.80 55.80 -0.65
CA PRO A 442 -19.88 54.92 -0.18
C PRO A 442 -19.59 53.42 -0.38
N GLN A 443 -18.84 53.05 -1.42
CA GLN A 443 -18.47 51.67 -1.70
C GLN A 443 -17.38 51.19 -0.73
N PHE A 444 -16.38 52.02 -0.43
CA PHE A 444 -15.38 51.69 0.61
C PHE A 444 -16.03 51.51 2.00
N CYS A 445 -17.06 52.30 2.34
CA CYS A 445 -17.85 52.08 3.55
C CYS A 445 -18.51 50.68 3.61
N SER A 446 -18.93 50.11 2.48
CA SER A 446 -19.48 48.73 2.44
C SER A 446 -18.39 47.65 2.58
N VAL A 447 -17.20 47.90 2.04
CA VAL A 447 -16.04 47.01 2.14
C VAL A 447 -15.54 46.93 3.58
N ILE A 448 -15.42 48.09 4.24
CA ILE A 448 -15.05 48.19 5.66
C ILE A 448 -16.03 47.42 6.56
N LYS A 449 -17.33 47.48 6.26
CA LYS A 449 -18.39 46.73 6.99
C LYS A 449 -18.33 45.22 6.75
N ALA A 450 -17.89 44.77 5.57
CA ALA A 450 -17.79 43.34 5.24
C ALA A 450 -16.56 42.67 5.89
N ILE A 451 -15.56 43.46 6.28
CA ILE A 451 -14.26 42.99 6.78
C ILE A 451 -14.17 43.05 8.31
N THR A 452 -15.01 43.84 8.98
CA THR A 452 -14.98 44.00 10.43
C THR A 452 -15.60 42.80 11.16
N ILE A 453 -14.77 41.79 11.48
CA ILE A 453 -15.12 40.74 12.46
C ILE A 453 -14.62 41.13 13.88
N HIS A 454 -13.65 42.05 14.01
CA HIS A 454 -13.12 42.51 15.30
C HIS A 454 -13.53 43.96 15.67
N PRO A 455 -13.82 44.27 16.96
CA PRO A 455 -14.25 45.59 17.41
C PRO A 455 -13.19 46.71 17.28
N LEU A 456 -11.90 46.34 17.33
CA LEU A 456 -10.73 47.21 17.21
C LEU A 456 -10.72 48.04 15.92
N ASP A 457 -11.07 47.41 14.80
CA ASP A 457 -11.05 48.04 13.47
C ASP A 457 -12.12 49.13 13.30
N ARG A 458 -13.17 49.07 14.12
CA ARG A 458 -14.35 49.91 13.92
C ARG A 458 -14.12 51.39 14.27
N ARG A 459 -13.14 51.72 15.11
CA ARG A 459 -12.88 53.11 15.56
C ARG A 459 -11.80 53.81 14.73
N VAL A 460 -10.74 53.10 14.35
CA VAL A 460 -9.67 53.63 13.47
C VAL A 460 -10.25 53.97 12.09
N MET A 461 -11.04 53.06 11.51
CA MET A 461 -11.70 53.25 10.22
C MET A 461 -12.73 54.38 10.18
N LYS A 462 -13.43 54.65 11.29
CA LYS A 462 -14.43 55.73 11.38
C LYS A 462 -13.81 57.12 11.47
N GLY A 463 -12.57 57.23 11.94
CA GLY A 463 -11.80 58.48 11.96
C GLY A 463 -11.38 58.93 10.56
N LEU A 464 -10.92 57.99 9.72
CA LEU A 464 -10.37 58.29 8.39
C LEU A 464 -11.41 58.71 7.32
N ILE A 465 -12.71 58.45 7.53
CA ILE A 465 -13.75 58.71 6.51
C ILE A 465 -14.30 60.15 6.60
N LYS A 466 -14.03 60.90 7.67
CA LYS A 466 -14.65 62.21 7.93
C LYS A 466 -13.91 63.44 7.37
N THR A 467 -12.73 63.28 6.78
CA THR A 467 -11.92 64.40 6.25
C THR A 467 -11.92 64.41 4.73
N ASP A 468 -12.07 65.59 4.11
CA ASP A 468 -12.14 65.81 2.64
C ASP A 468 -10.87 65.38 1.83
N GLY A 469 -9.83 64.89 2.50
CA GLY A 469 -8.64 64.24 1.89
C GLY A 469 -8.39 62.79 2.33
N GLY A 470 -9.20 62.24 3.24
CA GLY A 470 -8.98 60.92 3.85
C GLY A 470 -9.15 59.75 2.88
N SER A 471 -9.94 59.92 1.82
CA SER A 471 -10.17 58.87 0.81
C SER A 471 -8.91 58.49 0.02
N LEU A 472 -7.90 59.37 -0.09
CA LEU A 472 -6.65 59.13 -0.82
C LEU A 472 -5.59 58.42 0.02
N VAL A 473 -5.49 58.71 1.32
CA VAL A 473 -4.60 58.00 2.26
C VAL A 473 -5.13 56.58 2.50
N PHE A 474 -6.45 56.43 2.60
CA PHE A 474 -7.10 55.12 2.67
C PHE A 474 -6.81 54.25 1.43
N LEU A 475 -6.67 54.86 0.24
CA LEU A 475 -6.31 54.16 -1.00
C LEU A 475 -4.87 53.61 -1.00
N CYS A 476 -3.96 54.20 -0.21
CA CYS A 476 -2.56 53.77 -0.13
C CYS A 476 -2.28 52.83 1.04
N GLN A 477 -2.98 52.97 2.17
CA GLN A 477 -2.79 52.12 3.37
C GLN A 477 -3.73 50.92 3.47
N ALA A 478 -4.92 50.96 2.85
CA ALA A 478 -5.85 49.82 2.87
C ALA A 478 -5.24 48.50 2.35
N PRO A 479 -4.35 48.45 1.34
CA PRO A 479 -3.81 47.17 0.88
C PRO A 479 -3.06 46.42 1.98
N GLU A 480 -2.19 47.06 2.74
CA GLU A 480 -1.31 46.38 3.70
C GLU A 480 -2.09 45.73 4.85
N GLU A 481 -3.11 46.43 5.38
CA GLU A 481 -3.99 45.88 6.41
C GLU A 481 -4.91 44.77 5.85
N LEU A 482 -5.45 44.95 4.63
CA LEU A 482 -6.26 43.93 3.95
C LEU A 482 -5.46 42.65 3.63
N TRP A 483 -4.19 42.79 3.24
CA TRP A 483 -3.30 41.67 2.95
C TRP A 483 -2.88 40.93 4.22
N SER A 484 -2.64 41.65 5.32
CA SER A 484 -2.33 41.04 6.61
C SER A 484 -3.51 40.20 7.13
N GLN A 485 -4.74 40.71 7.03
CA GLN A 485 -5.95 39.98 7.43
C GLN A 485 -6.25 38.80 6.49
N ALA A 486 -6.07 38.97 5.17
CA ALA A 486 -6.20 37.88 4.21
C ALA A 486 -5.13 36.78 4.43
N ALA A 487 -3.92 37.15 4.87
CA ALA A 487 -2.86 36.21 5.22
C ALA A 487 -3.19 35.42 6.49
N VAL A 488 -3.74 36.08 7.51
CA VAL A 488 -4.21 35.44 8.75
C VAL A 488 -5.35 34.46 8.47
N LEU A 489 -6.40 34.88 7.74
CA LEU A 489 -7.50 33.99 7.35
C LEU A 489 -7.04 32.80 6.49
N ARG A 490 -6.05 33.00 5.61
CA ARG A 490 -5.43 31.91 4.83
C ARG A 490 -4.66 30.93 5.71
N LEU A 491 -3.97 31.41 6.74
CA LEU A 491 -3.23 30.57 7.67
C LEU A 491 -4.19 29.74 8.54
N GLU A 492 -5.23 30.37 9.08
CA GLU A 492 -6.28 29.69 9.86
C GLU A 492 -6.99 28.62 9.03
N LEU A 493 -7.36 28.95 7.80
CA LEU A 493 -8.02 28.03 6.87
C LEU A 493 -7.11 26.86 6.46
N ARG A 494 -5.78 27.09 6.35
CA ARG A 494 -4.79 26.03 6.13
C ARG A 494 -4.69 25.10 7.35
N ASN A 495 -4.68 25.66 8.56
CA ASN A 495 -4.64 24.90 9.81
C ASN A 495 -5.91 24.05 9.99
N LEU A 496 -7.10 24.63 9.79
CA LEU A 496 -8.37 23.94 9.90
C LEU A 496 -8.51 22.83 8.84
N ARG A 497 -8.05 23.04 7.60
CA ARG A 497 -8.01 21.97 6.58
C ARG A 497 -7.09 20.82 6.96
N ARG A 498 -5.96 21.11 7.62
CA ARG A 498 -5.04 20.08 8.10
C ARG A 498 -5.67 19.26 9.23
N LEU A 499 -6.33 19.92 10.18
CA LEU A 499 -7.07 19.26 11.24
C LEU A 499 -8.23 18.43 10.68
N LEU A 500 -9.00 18.97 9.74
CA LEU A 500 -10.08 18.26 9.06
C LEU A 500 -9.59 16.96 8.40
N HIS A 501 -8.42 17.00 7.76
CA HIS A 501 -7.82 15.82 7.15
C HIS A 501 -7.47 14.76 8.19
N LEU A 502 -6.80 15.14 9.28
CA LEU A 502 -6.42 14.23 10.37
C LEU A 502 -7.65 13.58 11.05
N TYR A 503 -8.68 14.37 11.36
CA TYR A 503 -9.91 13.84 11.94
C TYR A 503 -10.72 12.99 10.95
N SER A 504 -10.62 13.26 9.64
CA SER A 504 -11.26 12.43 8.61
C SER A 504 -10.57 11.07 8.47
N GLU A 505 -9.24 11.03 8.52
CA GLU A 505 -8.46 9.78 8.50
C GLU A 505 -8.72 8.95 9.77
N SER A 506 -8.60 9.56 10.95
CA SER A 506 -8.87 8.91 12.23
C SER A 506 -10.30 8.35 12.31
N SER A 507 -11.29 9.12 11.86
CA SER A 507 -12.69 8.67 11.83
C SER A 507 -12.90 7.50 10.85
N ALA A 508 -12.21 7.49 9.71
CA ALA A 508 -12.30 6.38 8.75
C ALA A 508 -11.66 5.10 9.30
N ASP A 509 -10.55 5.23 10.04
CA ASP A 509 -9.89 4.10 10.69
C ASP A 509 -10.73 3.52 11.84
N LEU A 510 -11.35 4.38 12.66
CA LEU A 510 -12.33 3.94 13.66
C LEU A 510 -13.54 3.25 13.02
N GLN A 511 -14.08 3.77 11.91
CA GLN A 511 -15.19 3.11 11.20
C GLN A 511 -14.81 1.74 10.65
N LYS A 512 -13.59 1.56 10.14
CA LYS A 512 -13.08 0.25 9.72
C LYS A 512 -12.94 -0.71 10.90
N LEU A 513 -12.45 -0.24 12.03
CA LEU A 513 -12.32 -1.04 13.26
C LEU A 513 -13.69 -1.50 13.78
N THR A 514 -14.68 -0.60 13.80
CA THR A 514 -16.06 -0.92 14.22
C THR A 514 -16.75 -1.88 13.25
N ALA A 515 -16.56 -1.73 11.93
CA ALA A 515 -17.15 -2.61 10.92
C ALA A 515 -16.59 -4.04 10.93
N GLN A 516 -15.42 -4.25 11.53
CA GLN A 516 -14.73 -5.54 11.60
C GLN A 516 -15.06 -6.34 12.87
N LEU A 517 -16.07 -5.94 13.65
CA LEU A 517 -16.49 -6.62 14.88
C LEU A 517 -17.79 -7.43 14.66
N PRO A 518 -17.67 -8.75 14.41
CA PRO A 518 -18.57 -9.73 15.05
C PRO A 518 -17.85 -10.91 15.73
N SER A 519 -18.28 -11.23 16.97
CA SER A 519 -18.06 -12.43 17.81
C SER A 519 -16.60 -12.92 18.04
N PRO A 520 -15.97 -12.65 19.20
CA PRO A 520 -14.56 -12.94 19.40
C PRO A 520 -14.29 -14.39 19.83
N ASP A 521 -13.53 -15.12 19.02
CA ASP A 521 -12.61 -16.12 19.54
C ASP A 521 -11.44 -15.39 20.22
N GLN A 522 -11.11 -15.79 21.45
CA GLN A 522 -10.09 -15.21 22.29
C GLN A 522 -8.70 -15.25 21.62
N GLN A 523 -8.43 -16.25 20.79
CA GLN A 523 -7.17 -16.34 20.02
C GLN A 523 -7.08 -15.27 18.93
N THR A 524 -8.18 -14.95 18.25
CA THR A 524 -8.22 -13.93 17.20
C THR A 524 -7.94 -12.54 17.75
N LEU A 525 -8.44 -12.23 18.95
CA LEU A 525 -8.15 -10.98 19.65
C LEU A 525 -6.68 -10.86 20.06
N VAL A 526 -6.09 -11.93 20.61
CA VAL A 526 -4.67 -11.91 21.02
C VAL A 526 -3.74 -11.76 19.82
N GLN A 527 -4.04 -12.41 18.69
CA GLN A 527 -3.25 -12.22 17.47
C GLN A 527 -3.39 -10.80 16.92
N ARG A 528 -4.57 -10.20 17.02
CA ARG A 528 -4.80 -8.81 16.60
C ARG A 528 -4.05 -7.81 17.44
N VAL A 529 -4.07 -7.95 18.76
CA VAL A 529 -3.32 -7.08 19.67
C VAL A 529 -1.82 -7.16 19.34
N LYS A 530 -1.29 -8.35 19.08
CA LYS A 530 0.10 -8.52 18.66
C LYS A 530 0.42 -7.82 17.33
N ILE A 531 -0.45 -7.94 16.33
CA ILE A 531 -0.26 -7.29 15.03
C ILE A 531 -0.28 -5.76 15.18
N VAL A 532 -1.21 -5.23 15.98
CA VAL A 532 -1.31 -3.78 16.23
C VAL A 532 -0.13 -3.29 17.06
N ASP A 533 0.32 -4.03 18.07
CA ASP A 533 1.51 -3.71 18.86
C ASP A 533 2.77 -3.67 17.98
N ASP A 534 2.93 -4.66 17.09
CA ASP A 534 4.03 -4.68 16.12
C ASP A 534 3.96 -3.48 15.15
N GLU A 535 2.77 -3.12 14.69
CA GLU A 535 2.58 -1.97 13.80
C GLU A 535 2.87 -0.65 14.52
N ILE A 536 2.46 -0.48 15.78
CA ILE A 536 2.79 0.68 16.62
C ILE A 536 4.31 0.78 16.85
N LEU A 537 4.97 -0.35 17.14
CA LEU A 537 6.42 -0.40 17.32
C LEU A 537 7.19 -0.03 16.04
N GLN A 538 6.70 -0.44 14.88
CA GLN A 538 7.35 -0.18 13.59
C GLN A 538 7.06 1.22 13.02
N THR A 539 5.88 1.80 13.28
CA THR A 539 5.43 3.03 12.60
C THR A 539 5.34 4.24 13.52
N LEU A 540 4.73 4.11 14.69
CA LEU A 540 4.47 5.20 15.62
C LEU A 540 5.71 5.54 16.45
N LEU A 541 6.47 4.54 16.90
CA LEU A 541 7.65 4.76 17.72
C LEU A 541 8.75 5.57 17.00
N PRO A 542 9.08 5.30 15.72
CA PRO A 542 10.06 6.11 14.97
C PRO A 542 9.55 7.54 14.71
N ARG A 543 8.27 7.70 14.38
CA ARG A 543 7.64 9.01 14.16
C ARG A 543 7.59 9.84 15.44
N ALA A 544 7.27 9.23 16.58
CA ALA A 544 7.28 9.91 17.87
C ALA A 544 8.71 10.38 18.21
N ARG A 545 9.73 9.52 18.00
CA ARG A 545 11.14 9.89 18.18
C ARG A 545 11.57 11.04 17.26
N GLU A 546 11.18 10.99 15.98
CA GLU A 546 11.43 12.06 15.01
C GLU A 546 10.76 13.38 15.43
N LEU A 547 9.50 13.31 15.88
CA LEU A 547 8.75 14.47 16.34
C LEU A 547 9.38 15.07 17.60
N THR A 548 9.75 14.25 18.58
CA THR A 548 10.47 14.70 19.78
C THR A 548 11.80 15.35 19.41
N GLN A 549 12.53 14.79 18.44
CA GLN A 549 13.78 15.38 17.96
C GLN A 549 13.55 16.73 17.26
N ARG A 550 12.50 16.85 16.44
CA ARG A 550 12.11 18.12 15.81
C ARG A 550 11.67 19.16 16.82
N CYS A 551 10.87 18.78 17.82
CA CYS A 551 10.48 19.67 18.91
C CYS A 551 11.70 20.13 19.73
N SER A 552 12.67 19.24 19.99
CA SER A 552 13.91 19.63 20.66
C SER A 552 14.73 20.64 19.85
N LYS A 553 14.83 20.46 18.53
CA LYS A 553 15.48 21.42 17.63
C LYS A 553 14.73 22.74 17.54
N GLY A 554 13.39 22.67 17.52
CA GLY A 554 12.52 23.84 17.55
C GLY A 554 12.72 24.66 18.83
N LEU A 555 12.74 24.01 20.00
CA LEU A 555 13.03 24.64 21.29
C LEU A 555 14.42 25.29 21.34
N LEU A 556 15.44 24.63 20.78
CA LEU A 556 16.79 25.21 20.64
C LEU A 556 16.81 26.44 19.71
N TYR A 557 16.01 26.41 18.64
CA TYR A 557 15.84 27.55 17.74
C TYR A 557 15.08 28.69 18.40
N THR A 558 14.09 28.42 19.27
CA THR A 558 13.39 29.47 20.02
C THR A 558 14.33 30.22 20.94
N GLU A 559 15.31 29.55 21.55
CA GLU A 559 16.35 30.23 22.34
C GLU A 559 17.28 31.09 21.46
N GLN A 560 17.58 30.65 20.23
CA GLN A 560 18.33 31.48 19.27
C GLN A 560 17.53 32.70 18.80
N VAL A 561 16.23 32.54 18.52
CA VAL A 561 15.33 33.64 18.14
C VAL A 561 15.14 34.59 19.31
N LYS A 562 14.95 34.07 20.52
CA LYS A 562 14.86 34.89 21.74
C LYS A 562 16.14 35.68 21.94
N THR A 563 17.31 35.05 21.81
CA THR A 563 18.62 35.73 21.88
C THR A 563 18.75 36.78 20.78
N ALA A 564 18.33 36.50 19.54
CA ALA A 564 18.37 37.45 18.44
C ALA A 564 17.43 38.64 18.67
N ILE A 565 16.22 38.40 19.21
CA ILE A 565 15.26 39.45 19.59
C ILE A 565 15.81 40.26 20.78
N THR A 566 16.44 39.62 21.77
CA THR A 566 17.07 40.31 22.90
C THR A 566 18.26 41.16 22.44
N HIS A 567 19.11 40.64 21.54
CA HIS A 567 20.20 41.41 20.93
C HIS A 567 19.67 42.58 20.08
N TRP A 568 18.59 42.38 19.35
CA TRP A 568 17.92 43.44 18.57
C TRP A 568 17.32 44.51 19.49
N TRP A 569 16.77 44.09 20.65
CA TRP A 569 16.17 44.99 21.65
C TRP A 569 17.21 45.75 22.48
N GLU A 570 18.34 45.13 22.81
CA GLU A 570 19.42 45.75 23.60
C GLU A 570 20.34 46.65 22.75
N GLN A 571 20.35 46.51 21.42
CA GLN A 571 21.12 47.37 20.52
C GLN A 571 20.37 47.79 19.24
N PRO A 572 19.34 48.66 19.34
CA PRO A 572 18.59 49.08 18.15
C PRO A 572 19.42 49.95 17.18
N GLY A 573 20.53 50.55 17.64
CA GLY A 573 21.29 51.55 16.88
C GLY A 573 22.55 51.06 16.16
N GLN A 574 23.07 49.87 16.44
CA GLN A 574 24.38 49.43 15.88
C GLN A 574 24.27 48.73 14.51
N PHE A 575 23.09 48.29 14.12
CA PHE A 575 22.86 47.63 12.82
C PHE A 575 22.12 48.51 11.80
N ALA A 576 21.72 49.73 12.17
CA ALA A 576 21.08 50.69 11.28
C ALA A 576 22.07 51.64 10.58
N LEU A 577 23.32 51.72 11.04
CA LEU A 577 24.35 52.59 10.46
C LEU A 577 25.72 51.87 10.46
N PRO A 578 26.19 51.35 9.32
CA PRO A 578 27.62 51.11 9.16
C PRO A 578 28.31 52.48 9.01
N GLU A 579 29.42 52.68 9.72
CA GLU A 579 30.30 53.87 9.73
C GLU A 579 29.98 54.96 10.78
N MET A 580 30.40 54.72 12.03
CA MET A 580 30.94 55.77 12.93
C MET A 580 31.85 55.14 14.00
N GLN A 581 32.92 54.48 13.56
CA GLN A 581 34.04 54.11 14.44
C GLN A 581 35.37 54.44 13.78
N ILE A 582 35.58 55.71 13.41
CA ILE A 582 36.94 56.28 13.35
C ILE A 582 36.82 57.75 13.78
N LEU A 583 37.16 58.03 15.03
CA LEU A 583 37.78 59.28 15.49
C LEU A 583 38.21 59.07 16.96
N ASN A 584 39.43 58.59 17.12
CA ASN A 584 40.34 58.99 18.19
C ASN A 584 41.60 59.53 17.53
#